data_AF-A0A978TB14-F1
#
_entry.id   AF-A0A978TB14-F1
#
_cell.length_a   1.000
_cell.length_b   1.000
_cell.length_c   1.000
_cell.angle_alpha   90.00
_cell.angle_beta   90.00
_cell.angle_gamma   90.00
#
_symmetry.space_group_name_H-M   'P 1'
#
loop_
_entity.id
_entity.type
_entity.pdbx_description
1 polymer ?
#
loop_
_entity_poly.entity_id
_entity_poly.type
_entity_poly.pdbx_seq_one_letter_code
_entity_poly.pdbx_strand_id
1 'polypeptide(L)'
;MRFEVSWRDRTLFVFLTAPHLDHPEAYAALVYAAITPLRLANLTELRVLDGAPQPQLKRWQRSFLLPVVEEFAPTPEADNPSLLSVCPPAEDEAAPAFDPEGGPDSGLEGVALLHEAAIADATEPALEPEIAPDLELDAIALPPPLEGEVSDGDSLAAEITPPTPLPALEEDRPSPRPARSRPPWRWGLLSTLVTLGLGLGAGVTQWRSSQPIESAPRGELARSSLAPAFTPNRLTALVPSTLQAPTTLTINAVGDIIPGTDYQRYRLPQDWQYLFRSIQYQLADADLTFGNFESTLTEVPNSAKDTRRAMTFAFRTPPWYASVLKEAGFDVLSVANNHSFDFGEQGFAETIAHIEAAGMKAVGRKGEILYLKVKETTVAFIGFSHLSQHNTVHDLETAAALVQEAKGNADLVVVSFHAGKEGTDAIYTRDQTEFFFSENRGNVVQFSRTVIDHGADLVLGHGPHVPRAIELYQNKLIAYSLGNFLGYRSLSTQGPLGVSLILTANLNAQGDFVSGRIIPVALDPNGVPYLDDHFQSVVLIRQYTRRDFPQTPLEIDDLGYIRRVN
;
A
#
# COMPACT_ATOMS: atom_id res chain seq x y z
N MET A 1 -21.07 16.55 -13.50
CA MET A 1 -19.64 16.90 -13.46
C MET A 1 -19.20 16.87 -12.02
N ARG A 2 -18.30 15.96 -11.63
CA ARG A 2 -17.63 16.01 -10.32
C ARG A 2 -16.28 16.72 -10.49
N PHE A 3 -15.87 17.42 -9.44
CA PHE A 3 -14.62 18.16 -9.37
C PHE A 3 -13.86 17.69 -8.13
N GLU A 4 -12.64 17.19 -8.32
CA GLU A 4 -11.69 16.96 -7.23
C GLU A 4 -10.50 17.88 -7.41
N VAL A 5 -10.02 18.45 -6.30
CA VAL A 5 -8.99 19.49 -6.33
C VAL A 5 -7.87 19.10 -5.37
N SER A 6 -6.64 19.09 -5.88
CA SER A 6 -5.42 18.88 -5.09
C SER A 6 -4.41 20.00 -5.36
N TRP A 7 -3.69 20.44 -4.34
CA TRP A 7 -2.75 21.56 -4.43
C TRP A 7 -1.36 21.14 -3.95
N ARG A 8 -0.34 21.39 -4.78
CA ARG A 8 1.05 21.08 -4.49
C ARG A 8 1.98 21.98 -5.31
N ASP A 9 3.06 22.47 -4.70
CA ASP A 9 4.15 23.17 -5.39
C ASP A 9 3.65 24.31 -6.32
N ARG A 10 2.76 25.18 -5.79
CA ARG A 10 2.03 26.26 -6.49
C ARG A 10 1.13 25.84 -7.66
N THR A 11 1.03 24.55 -7.95
CA THR A 11 0.20 23.98 -9.01
C THR A 11 -1.12 23.48 -8.44
N LEU A 12 -2.23 23.78 -9.11
CA LEU A 12 -3.54 23.22 -8.80
C LEU A 12 -3.89 22.13 -9.81
N PHE A 13 -4.13 20.94 -9.29
CA PHE A 13 -4.61 19.78 -10.05
C PHE A 13 -6.12 19.72 -9.88
N VAL A 14 -6.84 19.83 -11.00
CA VAL A 14 -8.30 19.75 -11.04
C VAL A 14 -8.67 18.54 -11.89
N PHE A 15 -9.28 17.54 -11.25
CA PHE A 15 -9.78 16.35 -11.91
C PHE A 15 -11.24 16.56 -12.29
N LEU A 16 -11.55 16.38 -13.57
CA LEU A 16 -12.89 16.57 -14.11
C LEU A 16 -13.48 15.22 -14.51
N THR A 17 -14.45 14.73 -13.76
CA THR A 17 -15.28 13.60 -14.19
C THR A 17 -16.56 14.13 -14.83
N ALA A 18 -16.51 14.22 -16.17
CA ALA A 18 -17.62 14.50 -17.05
C ALA A 18 -17.58 13.54 -18.26
N PRO A 19 -18.72 13.02 -18.73
CA PRO A 19 -18.76 12.29 -19.99
C PRO A 19 -18.55 13.27 -21.15
N HIS A 20 -17.52 13.02 -21.96
CA HIS A 20 -17.13 13.75 -23.19
C HIS A 20 -16.60 15.18 -22.98
N LEU A 21 -15.26 15.30 -23.08
CA LEU A 21 -14.49 16.54 -22.92
C LEU A 21 -14.00 17.09 -24.28
N ASP A 22 -14.91 17.24 -25.25
CA ASP A 22 -14.55 17.69 -26.61
C ASP A 22 -14.01 19.14 -26.66
N HIS A 23 -14.36 19.96 -25.67
CA HIS A 23 -13.99 21.38 -25.57
C HIS A 23 -13.48 21.75 -24.16
N PRO A 24 -12.26 21.34 -23.76
CA PRO A 24 -11.74 21.58 -22.40
C PRO A 24 -11.63 23.07 -22.03
N GLU A 25 -11.48 23.95 -23.02
CA GLU A 25 -11.37 25.40 -22.82
C GLU A 25 -12.70 26.05 -22.39
N ALA A 26 -13.85 25.47 -22.79
CA ALA A 26 -15.17 25.94 -22.34
C ALA A 26 -15.36 25.74 -20.83
N TYR A 27 -14.71 24.73 -20.25
CA TYR A 27 -14.74 24.47 -18.81
C TYR A 27 -13.75 25.33 -18.02
N ALA A 28 -12.81 26.03 -18.66
CA ALA A 28 -11.85 26.88 -17.96
C ALA A 28 -12.55 27.98 -17.15
N ALA A 29 -13.63 28.57 -17.67
CA ALA A 29 -14.44 29.56 -16.95
C ALA A 29 -15.16 28.97 -15.73
N LEU A 30 -15.66 27.73 -15.82
CA LEU A 30 -16.31 27.02 -14.70
C LEU A 30 -15.31 26.63 -13.62
N VAL A 31 -14.14 26.11 -14.01
CA VAL A 31 -13.04 25.80 -13.09
C VAL A 31 -12.54 27.07 -12.42
N TYR A 32 -12.36 28.16 -13.19
CA TYR A 32 -11.97 29.47 -12.65
C TYR A 32 -13.00 30.02 -11.65
N ALA A 33 -14.30 29.95 -11.97
CA ALA A 33 -15.37 30.34 -11.07
C ALA A 33 -15.44 29.48 -9.79
N ALA A 34 -15.12 28.19 -9.87
CA ALA A 34 -15.07 27.29 -8.73
C ALA A 34 -13.86 27.54 -7.80
N ILE A 35 -12.71 27.96 -8.34
CA ILE A 35 -11.47 28.19 -7.56
C ILE A 35 -11.31 29.64 -7.10
N THR A 36 -11.94 30.62 -7.76
CA THR A 36 -11.88 32.04 -7.39
C THR A 36 -12.26 32.30 -5.91
N PRO A 37 -13.31 31.67 -5.33
CA PRO A 37 -13.66 31.82 -3.91
C PRO A 37 -12.57 31.37 -2.93
N LEU A 38 -11.65 30.50 -3.36
CA LEU A 38 -10.59 29.94 -2.50
C LEU A 38 -9.46 30.94 -2.18
N ARG A 39 -9.46 32.13 -2.81
CA ARG A 39 -8.47 33.23 -2.59
C ARG A 39 -7.00 32.76 -2.67
N LEU A 40 -6.71 31.83 -3.56
CA LEU A 40 -5.36 31.31 -3.78
C LEU A 40 -4.51 32.30 -4.59
N ALA A 41 -4.06 33.38 -3.95
CA ALA A 41 -3.39 34.55 -4.54
C ALA A 41 -2.04 34.29 -5.27
N ASN A 42 -1.66 33.03 -5.49
CA ASN A 42 -0.39 32.62 -6.11
C ASN A 42 -0.56 31.45 -7.12
N LEU A 43 -1.75 31.27 -7.70
CA LEU A 43 -1.96 30.28 -8.77
C LEU A 43 -1.36 30.79 -10.09
N THR A 44 -0.27 30.17 -10.56
CA THR A 44 0.36 30.51 -11.85
C THR A 44 0.11 29.47 -12.95
N GLU A 45 -0.25 28.24 -12.59
CA GLU A 45 -0.49 27.14 -13.53
C GLU A 45 -1.68 26.28 -13.08
N LEU A 46 -2.60 26.00 -14.01
CA LEU A 46 -3.71 25.08 -13.83
C LEU A 46 -3.49 23.83 -14.68
N ARG A 47 -3.61 22.64 -14.07
CA ARG A 47 -3.54 21.35 -14.76
C ARG A 47 -4.85 20.59 -14.63
N VAL A 48 -5.50 20.37 -15.77
CA VAL A 48 -6.75 19.62 -15.90
C VAL A 48 -6.43 18.20 -16.34
N LEU A 49 -6.99 17.21 -15.64
CA LEU A 49 -6.84 15.79 -15.95
C LEU A 49 -8.20 15.18 -16.29
N ASP A 50 -8.30 14.57 -17.47
CA ASP A 50 -9.49 13.91 -18.00
C ASP A 50 -9.58 12.44 -17.51
N GLY A 51 -10.80 11.99 -17.24
CA GLY A 51 -11.16 10.69 -16.66
C GLY A 51 -12.17 9.89 -17.49
N ALA A 52 -12.12 9.99 -18.82
CA ALA A 52 -12.97 9.19 -19.72
C ALA A 52 -12.61 7.68 -19.75
N PRO A 53 -13.59 6.75 -19.89
CA PRO A 53 -13.35 5.31 -19.85
C PRO A 53 -13.06 4.66 -21.22
N GLN A 54 -12.09 3.73 -21.25
CA GLN A 54 -11.68 2.84 -22.36
C GLN A 54 -10.93 3.51 -23.55
N PRO A 55 -10.14 2.77 -24.35
CA PRO A 55 -8.81 2.32 -23.95
C PRO A 55 -7.69 2.85 -24.86
N GLN A 56 -6.53 3.15 -24.28
CA GLN A 56 -5.25 3.45 -24.95
C GLN A 56 -5.30 4.36 -26.19
N LEU A 57 -5.19 5.69 -26.01
CA LEU A 57 -4.13 6.51 -26.63
C LEU A 57 -4.23 7.99 -26.19
N LYS A 58 -3.07 8.58 -25.87
CA LYS A 58 -2.84 10.01 -25.57
C LYS A 58 -3.54 10.56 -24.31
N ARG A 59 -2.84 10.49 -23.17
CA ARG A 59 -3.05 11.41 -22.04
C ARG A 59 -2.75 12.83 -22.51
N TRP A 60 -3.76 13.68 -22.71
CA TRP A 60 -3.55 15.09 -23.06
C TRP A 60 -3.30 15.91 -21.78
N GLN A 61 -2.06 16.37 -21.59
CA GLN A 61 -1.78 17.44 -20.64
C GLN A 61 -1.95 18.77 -21.36
N ARG A 62 -2.93 19.59 -20.95
CA ARG A 62 -3.00 21.00 -21.33
C ARG A 62 -2.62 21.86 -20.12
N SER A 63 -1.49 22.54 -20.20
CA SER A 63 -1.11 23.58 -19.24
C SER A 63 -1.78 24.89 -19.63
N PHE A 64 -2.56 25.46 -18.73
CA PHE A 64 -3.10 26.81 -18.88
C PHE A 64 -2.30 27.75 -17.98
N LEU A 65 -1.60 28.71 -18.61
CA LEU A 65 -1.07 29.87 -17.89
C LEU A 65 -2.26 30.73 -17.48
N LEU A 66 -2.45 30.90 -16.17
CA LEU A 66 -3.45 31.83 -15.68
C LEU A 66 -2.89 33.26 -15.76
N PRO A 67 -3.69 34.26 -16.16
CA PRO A 67 -3.28 35.65 -16.04
C PRO A 67 -3.01 35.95 -14.57
N VAL A 68 -1.90 36.64 -14.30
CA VAL A 68 -1.59 37.10 -12.95
C VAL A 68 -2.73 38.02 -12.52
N VAL A 69 -3.50 37.59 -11.53
CA VAL A 69 -4.40 38.48 -10.81
C VAL A 69 -3.50 39.41 -10.03
N GLU A 70 -3.34 40.66 -10.49
CA GLU A 70 -2.72 41.69 -9.68
C GLU A 70 -3.54 41.81 -8.39
N GLU A 71 -2.92 41.38 -7.29
CA GLU A 71 -3.51 41.45 -5.98
C GLU A 71 -3.85 42.92 -5.69
N PHE A 72 -5.12 43.22 -5.39
CA PHE A 72 -5.56 44.57 -5.03
C PHE A 72 -4.79 45.03 -3.79
N ALA A 73 -3.69 45.75 -4.02
CA ALA A 73 -2.85 46.26 -2.96
C ALA A 73 -3.66 47.23 -2.08
N PRO A 74 -3.55 47.14 -0.75
CA PRO A 74 -4.18 48.11 0.13
C PRO A 74 -3.57 49.49 -0.13
N THR A 75 -4.40 50.47 -0.48
CA THR A 75 -3.97 51.84 -0.79
C THR A 75 -3.28 52.50 0.41
N PRO A 76 -2.01 52.93 0.30
CA PRO A 76 -1.38 53.81 1.28
C PRO A 76 -1.81 55.27 1.03
N GLU A 77 -1.99 56.02 2.11
CA GLU A 77 -2.22 57.48 2.05
C GLU A 77 -0.98 58.24 1.55
N ALA A 78 -1.18 59.28 0.72
CA ALA A 78 -0.33 60.48 0.70
C ALA A 78 -0.99 61.66 -0.06
N ASP A 79 -1.18 62.76 0.67
CA ASP A 79 -1.02 64.17 0.25
C ASP A 79 -1.65 64.71 -1.05
N ASN A 80 -2.88 65.21 -0.85
CA ASN A 80 -3.42 66.50 -1.31
C ASN A 80 -2.40 67.51 -1.89
N PRO A 81 -2.71 68.10 -3.07
CA PRO A 81 -2.57 69.55 -3.20
C PRO A 81 -3.84 70.27 -3.72
N SER A 82 -4.37 71.12 -2.85
CA SER A 82 -5.12 72.36 -3.14
C SER A 82 -6.37 72.31 -4.04
N LEU A 83 -7.51 72.18 -3.35
CA LEU A 83 -8.53 73.24 -3.16
C LEU A 83 -9.35 73.80 -4.35
N LEU A 84 -10.67 73.87 -4.08
CA LEU A 84 -11.72 74.73 -4.67
C LEU A 84 -12.27 74.31 -6.05
N SER A 85 -13.56 74.48 -6.37
CA SER A 85 -14.78 74.69 -5.57
C SER A 85 -16.01 74.75 -6.51
N VAL A 86 -17.21 74.65 -5.94
CA VAL A 86 -18.53 75.18 -6.39
C VAL A 86 -19.58 74.13 -6.79
N CYS A 87 -20.82 74.46 -6.40
CA CYS A 87 -21.99 73.62 -6.14
C CYS A 87 -22.81 73.13 -7.36
N PRO A 88 -23.74 72.16 -7.14
CA PRO A 88 -24.96 71.95 -7.95
C PRO A 88 -26.01 73.08 -7.67
N PRO A 89 -27.28 73.08 -8.15
CA PRO A 89 -28.10 71.99 -8.73
C PRO A 89 -29.04 72.39 -9.89
N ALA A 90 -30.10 71.59 -10.10
CA ALA A 90 -31.33 71.86 -10.87
C ALA A 90 -31.20 71.87 -12.42
N GLU A 91 -32.22 71.50 -13.22
CA GLU A 91 -33.54 70.86 -13.03
C GLU A 91 -34.02 70.33 -14.41
N ASP A 92 -35.06 69.49 -14.46
CA ASP A 92 -35.92 69.13 -15.62
C ASP A 92 -35.26 68.63 -16.94
N GLU A 93 -35.66 67.52 -17.57
CA GLU A 93 -37.03 67.08 -17.88
C GLU A 93 -37.20 65.54 -17.88
N ALA A 94 -38.45 65.09 -17.92
CA ALA A 94 -38.84 63.69 -17.91
C ALA A 94 -38.91 63.03 -19.31
N ALA A 95 -38.43 61.79 -19.38
CA ALA A 95 -38.96 60.62 -20.12
C ALA A 95 -39.58 60.82 -21.54
N PRO A 96 -39.22 59.94 -22.50
CA PRO A 96 -39.82 58.61 -22.45
C PRO A 96 -38.84 57.46 -22.65
N ALA A 97 -39.12 56.36 -21.94
CA ALA A 97 -38.57 55.04 -22.26
C ALA A 97 -39.70 54.16 -22.82
N PHE A 98 -39.44 53.44 -23.90
CA PHE A 98 -40.02 52.11 -24.12
C PHE A 98 -39.19 51.28 -25.10
N ASP A 99 -38.87 50.04 -24.69
CA ASP A 99 -38.23 48.94 -25.44
C ASP A 99 -36.80 49.19 -26.02
N PRO A 100 -35.81 48.28 -25.84
CA PRO A 100 -35.84 47.00 -25.13
C PRO A 100 -35.03 47.00 -23.81
N GLU A 101 -34.97 45.85 -23.14
CA GLU A 101 -34.36 45.57 -21.83
C GLU A 101 -35.17 46.04 -20.61
N GLY A 102 -35.13 45.21 -19.55
CA GLY A 102 -36.06 45.22 -18.43
C GLY A 102 -37.05 44.04 -18.51
N GLY A 103 -37.12 43.15 -17.53
CA GLY A 103 -36.49 43.23 -16.22
C GLY A 103 -37.00 42.13 -15.27
N PRO A 104 -36.90 42.31 -13.94
CA PRO A 104 -36.17 41.35 -13.14
C PRO A 104 -36.92 40.93 -11.86
N ASP A 105 -36.16 40.57 -10.83
CA ASP A 105 -36.52 40.45 -9.42
C ASP A 105 -37.45 39.29 -8.98
N SER A 106 -36.86 38.35 -8.26
CA SER A 106 -36.86 38.44 -6.79
C SER A 106 -35.88 37.44 -6.17
N GLY A 107 -35.39 37.75 -4.96
CA GLY A 107 -34.38 36.94 -4.28
C GLY A 107 -34.94 35.87 -3.33
N LEU A 108 -34.04 35.37 -2.47
CA LEU A 108 -34.19 34.35 -1.41
C LEU A 108 -34.02 32.88 -1.82
N GLU A 109 -33.12 32.24 -1.05
CA GLU A 109 -33.10 30.83 -0.59
C GLU A 109 -33.60 29.71 -1.52
N GLY A 110 -32.69 28.82 -1.92
CA GLY A 110 -33.08 27.55 -2.55
C GLY A 110 -31.91 26.60 -2.84
N VAL A 111 -31.74 25.58 -2.01
CA VAL A 111 -31.00 24.37 -2.41
C VAL A 111 -31.86 23.62 -3.43
N ALA A 112 -31.37 23.42 -4.65
CA ALA A 112 -32.12 22.69 -5.69
C ALA A 112 -31.23 21.75 -6.51
N LEU A 113 -31.43 20.44 -6.29
CA LEU A 113 -31.07 19.39 -7.23
C LEU A 113 -32.04 19.40 -8.41
N LEU A 114 -31.54 19.40 -9.65
CA LEU A 114 -32.26 18.92 -10.84
C LEU A 114 -31.22 18.19 -11.73
N HIS A 115 -31.32 16.89 -11.98
CA HIS A 115 -32.26 16.10 -12.81
C HIS A 115 -32.08 16.21 -14.32
N GLU A 116 -32.26 15.07 -14.98
CA GLU A 116 -31.82 14.71 -16.33
C GLU A 116 -32.54 15.44 -17.48
N ALA A 117 -31.87 15.50 -18.63
CA ALA A 117 -32.48 15.72 -19.94
C ALA A 117 -31.88 14.72 -20.96
N ALA A 118 -32.66 14.37 -21.98
CA ALA A 118 -32.59 13.06 -22.63
C ALA A 118 -31.80 12.97 -23.96
N ILE A 119 -31.55 11.71 -24.31
CA ILE A 119 -30.90 11.14 -25.50
C ILE A 119 -31.57 11.57 -26.83
N ALA A 120 -30.74 11.75 -27.86
CA ALA A 120 -31.04 11.48 -29.28
C ALA A 120 -29.76 10.87 -29.88
N ASP A 121 -29.65 9.55 -30.01
CA ASP A 121 -30.13 8.72 -31.13
C ASP A 121 -29.49 9.07 -32.49
N ALA A 122 -28.60 8.18 -32.94
CA ALA A 122 -28.06 8.12 -34.30
C ALA A 122 -27.63 6.67 -34.57
N THR A 123 -28.16 6.10 -35.66
CA THR A 123 -28.21 4.65 -35.90
C THR A 123 -27.21 4.15 -36.95
N GLU A 124 -26.73 2.92 -36.72
CA GLU A 124 -26.28 1.92 -37.72
C GLU A 124 -24.99 2.16 -38.56
N PRO A 125 -24.43 1.09 -39.18
CA PRO A 125 -24.69 -0.35 -39.03
C PRO A 125 -23.44 -1.20 -38.68
N ALA A 126 -23.67 -2.46 -38.33
CA ALA A 126 -22.63 -3.47 -38.13
C ALA A 126 -22.09 -4.04 -39.46
N LEU A 127 -20.87 -4.58 -39.41
CA LEU A 127 -20.32 -5.48 -40.43
C LEU A 127 -20.02 -6.84 -39.78
N GLU A 128 -20.64 -7.89 -40.31
CA GLU A 128 -20.40 -9.28 -39.90
C GLU A 128 -19.06 -9.80 -40.47
N PRO A 129 -18.34 -10.69 -39.77
CA PRO A 129 -17.16 -11.34 -40.32
C PRO A 129 -17.52 -12.57 -41.17
N GLU A 130 -16.92 -12.69 -42.36
CA GLU A 130 -17.06 -13.87 -43.21
C GLU A 130 -16.45 -15.12 -42.57
N ILE A 131 -17.15 -16.25 -42.71
CA ILE A 131 -16.70 -17.59 -42.33
C ILE A 131 -15.98 -18.23 -43.52
N ALA A 132 -14.78 -18.77 -43.29
CA ALA A 132 -14.10 -19.68 -44.22
C ALA A 132 -13.73 -20.99 -43.50
N PRO A 133 -13.77 -22.16 -44.18
CA PRO A 133 -13.88 -23.46 -43.51
C PRO A 133 -12.57 -24.23 -43.32
N ASP A 134 -12.65 -25.20 -42.41
CA ASP A 134 -11.97 -26.51 -42.38
C ASP A 134 -10.55 -26.64 -42.97
N LEU A 135 -9.58 -26.86 -42.07
CA LEU A 135 -8.32 -27.55 -42.39
C LEU A 135 -8.16 -28.78 -41.50
N GLU A 136 -7.91 -29.92 -42.14
CA GLU A 136 -7.83 -31.24 -41.51
C GLU A 136 -6.57 -31.38 -40.62
N LEU A 137 -6.73 -32.06 -39.49
CA LEU A 137 -5.63 -32.43 -38.59
C LEU A 137 -5.05 -33.78 -39.01
N ASP A 138 -3.88 -33.77 -39.67
CA ASP A 138 -3.12 -34.97 -39.96
C ASP A 138 -2.64 -35.65 -38.67
N ALA A 139 -2.95 -36.93 -38.52
CA ALA A 139 -2.65 -37.71 -37.32
C ALA A 139 -1.18 -38.17 -37.31
N ILE A 140 -0.39 -37.66 -36.35
CA ILE A 140 0.96 -38.19 -36.08
C ILE A 140 0.83 -39.46 -35.23
N ALA A 141 1.19 -40.60 -35.82
CA ALA A 141 1.16 -41.90 -35.15
C ALA A 141 2.26 -42.05 -34.10
N LEU A 142 1.88 -42.54 -32.91
CA LEU A 142 2.82 -42.97 -31.87
C LEU A 142 3.32 -44.40 -32.16
N PRO A 143 4.61 -44.72 -31.92
CA PRO A 143 5.14 -46.07 -32.07
C PRO A 143 4.66 -47.01 -30.94
N PRO A 144 4.51 -48.32 -31.20
CA PRO A 144 4.10 -49.30 -30.19
C PRO A 144 5.23 -49.65 -29.20
N PRO A 145 4.90 -50.20 -28.01
CA PRO A 145 5.88 -50.60 -27.03
C PRO A 145 6.68 -51.85 -27.47
N LEU A 146 7.94 -51.92 -27.06
CA LEU A 146 8.81 -53.09 -27.24
C LEU A 146 8.66 -54.04 -26.05
N GLU A 147 8.28 -55.29 -26.31
CA GLU A 147 8.50 -56.41 -25.39
C GLU A 147 9.90 -57.02 -25.65
N GLY A 148 10.63 -57.40 -24.59
CA GLY A 148 12.02 -57.86 -24.70
C GLY A 148 12.59 -58.44 -23.41
N GLU A 149 12.41 -59.75 -23.29
CA GLU A 149 12.93 -60.76 -22.34
C GLU A 149 14.04 -60.43 -21.31
N VAL A 150 13.70 -60.77 -20.06
CA VAL A 150 14.48 -61.48 -19.01
C VAL A 150 15.96 -61.83 -19.28
N SER A 151 16.82 -61.53 -18.29
CA SER A 151 17.99 -62.37 -17.95
C SER A 151 18.21 -62.44 -16.43
N ASP A 152 18.38 -63.63 -15.88
CA ASP A 152 18.68 -63.89 -14.45
C ASP A 152 20.08 -63.41 -14.02
N GLY A 153 20.27 -63.12 -12.72
CA GLY A 153 21.61 -62.91 -12.15
C GLY A 153 21.66 -62.33 -10.72
N ASP A 154 21.91 -63.21 -9.74
CA ASP A 154 22.53 -62.98 -8.42
C ASP A 154 21.96 -61.91 -7.44
N SER A 155 21.04 -62.42 -6.61
CA SER A 155 20.99 -62.28 -5.14
C SER A 155 22.08 -61.47 -4.40
N LEU A 156 21.61 -60.53 -3.57
CA LEU A 156 22.13 -60.32 -2.21
C LEU A 156 20.96 -59.91 -1.29
N ALA A 157 20.70 -60.71 -0.26
CA ALA A 157 19.57 -60.51 0.64
C ALA A 157 19.92 -59.54 1.78
N ALA A 158 19.04 -58.57 2.04
CA ALA A 158 18.99 -57.80 3.27
C ALA A 158 17.63 -58.02 3.94
N GLU A 159 17.62 -58.42 5.20
CA GLU A 159 16.40 -58.74 5.95
C GLU A 159 15.53 -57.49 6.15
N ILE A 160 14.27 -57.56 5.73
CA ILE A 160 13.22 -56.63 6.16
C ILE A 160 12.29 -57.39 7.11
N THR A 161 12.38 -57.07 8.40
CA THR A 161 11.46 -57.57 9.42
C THR A 161 10.06 -56.97 9.24
N PRO A 162 8.98 -57.78 9.28
CA PRO A 162 7.62 -57.26 9.23
C PRO A 162 7.23 -56.60 10.57
N PRO A 163 6.39 -55.55 10.56
CA PRO A 163 5.95 -54.88 11.78
C PRO A 163 4.97 -55.74 12.60
N THR A 164 5.16 -55.73 13.92
CA THR A 164 4.32 -56.41 14.90
C THR A 164 2.88 -55.86 14.93
N PRO A 165 1.83 -56.70 15.01
CA PRO A 165 0.46 -56.21 15.13
C PRO A 165 0.16 -55.61 16.50
N LEU A 166 -0.57 -54.49 16.53
CA LEU A 166 -1.17 -53.94 17.75
C LEU A 166 -2.44 -54.75 18.12
N PRO A 167 -2.66 -55.08 19.39
CA PRO A 167 -3.90 -55.74 19.83
C PRO A 167 -5.08 -54.76 19.89
N ALA A 168 -6.27 -55.25 19.57
CA ALA A 168 -7.51 -54.48 19.59
C ALA A 168 -8.34 -54.72 20.87
N LEU A 169 -8.83 -53.60 21.42
CA LEU A 169 -10.11 -53.39 22.13
C LEU A 169 -10.60 -54.43 23.15
N GLU A 170 -10.87 -53.93 24.36
CA GLU A 170 -11.86 -54.50 25.28
C GLU A 170 -12.96 -53.45 25.52
N GLU A 171 -14.22 -53.80 25.21
CA GLU A 171 -15.40 -52.95 25.49
C GLU A 171 -15.78 -53.08 26.97
N ASP A 172 -16.19 -51.96 27.60
CA ASP A 172 -17.11 -52.05 28.75
C ASP A 172 -18.22 -50.99 28.64
N ARG A 173 -19.41 -51.33 29.15
CA ARG A 173 -20.70 -50.66 28.86
C ARG A 173 -21.28 -49.90 30.07
N PRO A 174 -22.28 -49.02 29.86
CA PRO A 174 -22.44 -47.83 30.72
C PRO A 174 -23.61 -47.90 31.72
N SER A 175 -23.60 -47.03 32.75
CA SER A 175 -24.76 -46.30 33.32
C SER A 175 -24.39 -45.58 34.65
N PRO A 176 -25.23 -44.68 35.23
CA PRO A 176 -26.26 -43.81 34.65
C PRO A 176 -26.08 -42.30 35.02
N ARG A 177 -26.88 -41.42 34.41
CA ARG A 177 -27.02 -39.98 34.79
C ARG A 177 -27.96 -39.79 36.00
N PRO A 178 -27.83 -38.67 36.75
CA PRO A 178 -28.95 -38.06 37.45
C PRO A 178 -29.42 -36.71 36.84
N ALA A 179 -30.63 -36.33 37.21
CA ALA A 179 -31.55 -35.39 36.57
C ALA A 179 -31.22 -33.88 36.61
N ARG A 180 -31.96 -33.12 35.78
CA ARG A 180 -32.14 -31.65 35.82
C ARG A 180 -32.85 -31.19 37.10
N SER A 181 -32.54 -29.98 37.57
CA SER A 181 -33.52 -29.09 38.23
C SER A 181 -33.20 -27.58 38.04
N ARG A 182 -34.23 -26.75 38.15
CA ARG A 182 -34.34 -25.27 38.07
C ARG A 182 -35.65 -24.89 38.80
N PRO A 183 -35.96 -23.61 39.10
CA PRO A 183 -35.15 -22.39 39.28
C PRO A 183 -35.26 -21.95 40.79
N PRO A 184 -35.89 -20.84 41.27
CA PRO A 184 -35.97 -19.42 40.85
C PRO A 184 -35.77 -18.34 41.98
N TRP A 185 -35.85 -17.05 41.59
CA TRP A 185 -36.12 -15.82 42.41
C TRP A 185 -34.99 -15.28 43.34
N ARG A 186 -34.82 -13.96 43.62
CA ARG A 186 -35.38 -12.67 43.10
C ARG A 186 -34.59 -11.46 43.69
N TRP A 187 -34.41 -10.37 42.91
CA TRP A 187 -34.09 -8.96 43.31
C TRP A 187 -32.81 -8.67 44.16
N GLY A 188 -32.21 -7.48 44.16
CA GLY A 188 -32.57 -6.20 43.50
C GLY A 188 -31.47 -5.12 43.54
N LEU A 189 -31.82 -3.88 43.16
CA LEU A 189 -30.93 -2.70 43.03
C LEU A 189 -30.61 -2.01 44.37
N LEU A 190 -29.45 -1.32 44.43
CA LEU A 190 -29.17 0.08 44.87
C LEU A 190 -27.65 0.18 45.15
N SER A 191 -26.79 1.10 44.67
CA SER A 191 -26.80 2.56 44.36
C SER A 191 -26.76 3.50 45.58
N THR A 192 -25.99 4.60 45.44
CA THR A 192 -25.69 5.72 46.38
C THR A 192 -24.86 5.35 47.65
N LEU A 193 -23.63 5.87 47.84
CA LEU A 193 -23.18 7.25 48.15
C LEU A 193 -23.53 7.74 49.57
N VAL A 194 -22.52 8.09 50.38
CA VAL A 194 -22.43 9.35 51.18
C VAL A 194 -21.08 9.48 51.90
N THR A 195 -20.66 10.73 52.00
CA THR A 195 -19.39 11.40 52.33
C THR A 195 -18.88 11.43 53.79
N LEU A 196 -17.56 11.74 53.90
CA LEU A 196 -16.84 12.56 54.89
C LEU A 196 -16.66 12.13 56.37
N GLY A 197 -15.42 12.34 56.86
CA GLY A 197 -15.03 12.51 58.26
C GLY A 197 -13.61 13.12 58.37
N LEU A 198 -13.45 14.23 59.10
CA LEU A 198 -12.22 15.04 59.20
C LEU A 198 -11.55 14.97 60.59
N GLY A 199 -10.24 15.24 60.65
CA GLY A 199 -9.48 15.65 61.86
C GLY A 199 -8.34 14.71 62.28
N LEU A 200 -7.25 15.16 62.92
CA LEU A 200 -6.85 16.52 63.32
C LEU A 200 -5.36 16.56 63.78
N GLY A 201 -4.62 17.63 63.47
CA GLY A 201 -3.39 18.10 64.17
C GLY A 201 -2.05 17.38 63.93
N ALA A 202 -0.87 17.97 64.17
CA ALA A 202 -0.48 19.37 64.47
C ALA A 202 1.05 19.59 64.33
N GLY A 203 1.52 20.84 64.16
CA GLY A 203 2.95 21.27 64.25
C GLY A 203 3.45 22.07 63.01
N VAL A 204 3.60 23.43 62.99
CA VAL A 204 4.58 24.32 63.70
C VAL A 204 6.00 24.16 63.11
N THR A 205 6.73 25.13 62.51
CA THR A 205 6.60 26.62 62.40
C THR A 205 7.40 27.25 61.22
N GLN A 206 6.76 28.16 60.47
CA GLN A 206 7.17 29.54 60.13
C GLN A 206 8.66 30.00 60.09
N TRP A 207 9.15 30.46 58.92
CA TRP A 207 9.82 31.79 58.74
C TRP A 207 9.59 32.34 57.31
N ARG A 208 9.52 33.67 57.21
CA ARG A 208 9.15 34.50 56.05
C ARG A 208 10.34 35.09 55.24
N SER A 209 10.23 35.03 53.91
CA SER A 209 10.47 36.11 52.90
C SER A 209 11.84 36.76 52.58
N SER A 210 11.92 37.11 51.28
CA SER A 210 12.58 38.27 50.59
C SER A 210 14.00 38.16 50.02
N GLN A 211 14.09 38.39 48.69
CA GLN A 211 15.31 38.77 47.96
C GLN A 211 15.60 40.28 48.11
N PRO A 212 16.74 40.79 47.58
CA PRO A 212 16.71 41.35 46.22
C PRO A 212 17.98 41.15 45.37
N ILE A 213 17.89 41.60 44.11
CA ILE A 213 18.92 41.63 43.05
C ILE A 213 19.75 42.93 43.16
N GLU A 214 21.06 42.90 42.84
CA GLU A 214 21.76 44.07 42.29
C GLU A 214 23.01 43.72 41.45
N SER A 215 23.61 44.71 40.79
CA SER A 215 24.35 44.56 39.53
C SER A 215 25.84 44.99 39.52
N ALA A 216 26.61 44.35 38.65
CA ALA A 216 27.88 44.71 37.96
C ALA A 216 28.65 46.03 38.26
N PRO A 217 29.97 46.01 37.99
CA PRO A 217 30.62 47.14 37.29
C PRO A 217 31.32 46.75 35.96
N ARG A 218 31.60 47.77 35.13
CA ARG A 218 32.19 47.70 33.78
C ARG A 218 33.73 47.68 33.79
N GLY A 219 34.33 47.12 32.73
CA GLY A 219 35.77 47.19 32.43
C GLY A 219 36.08 47.42 30.94
N GLU A 220 36.21 48.69 30.57
CA GLU A 220 37.05 49.33 29.53
C GLU A 220 37.35 48.72 28.14
N LEU A 221 37.38 49.61 27.14
CA LEU A 221 37.70 49.35 25.72
C LEU A 221 39.19 49.56 25.44
N ALA A 222 39.81 48.65 24.68
CA ALA A 222 41.07 48.91 23.98
C ALA A 222 41.07 48.34 22.56
N ARG A 223 41.06 49.22 21.55
CA ARG A 223 41.44 48.87 20.18
C ARG A 223 42.96 48.96 20.05
N SER A 224 43.61 47.92 19.54
CA SER A 224 44.95 48.04 18.97
C SER A 224 45.12 47.11 17.78
N SER A 225 45.61 47.66 16.67
CA SER A 225 45.81 46.97 15.41
C SER A 225 47.22 46.41 15.32
N LEU A 226 47.36 45.10 15.15
CA LEU A 226 48.60 44.48 14.65
C LEU A 226 48.24 43.39 13.64
N ALA A 227 48.61 43.63 12.38
CA ALA A 227 48.59 42.61 11.34
C ALA A 227 49.91 41.81 11.37
N PRO A 228 49.88 40.47 11.25
CA PRO A 228 51.03 39.69 10.83
C PRO A 228 50.94 39.28 9.35
N ALA A 229 52.12 39.18 8.74
CA ALA A 229 52.36 39.01 7.30
C ALA A 229 51.61 37.84 6.62
N PHE A 230 51.19 38.10 5.37
CA PHE A 230 50.85 37.05 4.41
C PHE A 230 52.06 36.12 4.16
N THR A 231 51.88 34.82 4.36
CA THR A 231 52.70 33.78 3.73
C THR A 231 51.85 33.10 2.64
N PRO A 232 52.34 32.97 1.38
CA PRO A 232 51.56 32.37 0.31
C PRO A 232 51.70 30.84 0.35
N ASN A 233 50.93 30.18 1.22
CA ASN A 233 50.91 28.72 1.29
C ASN A 233 49.51 28.17 0.95
N ARG A 234 49.42 27.56 -0.24
CA ARG A 234 48.39 26.62 -0.73
C ARG A 234 47.04 26.64 0.00
N LEU A 235 46.18 27.58 -0.38
CA LEU A 235 44.74 27.27 -0.45
C LEU A 235 44.47 26.53 -1.76
N THR A 236 44.81 25.24 -1.79
CA THR A 236 44.06 24.33 -2.66
C THR A 236 42.64 24.34 -2.12
N ALA A 237 41.72 25.01 -2.83
CA ALA A 237 40.33 25.01 -2.43
C ALA A 237 39.82 23.57 -2.47
N LEU A 238 39.68 22.96 -1.29
CA LEU A 238 38.77 21.86 -1.07
C LEU A 238 37.37 22.44 -1.28
N VAL A 239 36.95 22.49 -2.55
CA VAL A 239 35.53 22.56 -2.90
C VAL A 239 34.92 21.35 -2.20
N PRO A 240 34.05 21.53 -1.20
CA PRO A 240 33.35 20.39 -0.62
C PRO A 240 32.60 19.75 -1.78
N SER A 241 32.85 18.46 -2.03
CA SER A 241 32.04 17.68 -2.97
C SER A 241 30.59 17.99 -2.65
N THR A 242 29.86 18.43 -3.68
CA THR A 242 28.49 18.94 -3.55
C THR A 242 27.68 18.09 -2.59
N LEU A 243 26.96 18.74 -1.66
CA LEU A 243 25.88 18.09 -0.92
C LEU A 243 24.89 17.50 -1.93
N GLN A 244 25.11 16.25 -2.33
CA GLN A 244 24.09 15.47 -3.00
C GLN A 244 22.94 15.40 -2.01
N ALA A 245 21.74 15.74 -2.48
CA ALA A 245 20.53 15.46 -1.72
C ALA A 245 20.57 13.96 -1.32
N PRO A 246 20.23 13.60 -0.06
CA PRO A 246 20.35 12.23 0.39
C PRO A 246 19.57 11.32 -0.56
N THR A 247 20.28 10.43 -1.26
CA THR A 247 19.68 9.52 -2.22
C THR A 247 18.67 8.64 -1.49
N THR A 248 17.39 8.86 -1.76
CA THR A 248 16.32 7.99 -1.28
C THR A 248 16.05 6.90 -2.31
N LEU A 249 15.90 5.66 -1.86
CA LEU A 249 15.35 4.58 -2.66
C LEU A 249 13.85 4.49 -2.39
N THR A 250 13.03 4.51 -3.44
CA THR A 250 11.58 4.37 -3.36
C THR A 250 11.18 2.94 -3.72
N ILE A 251 10.55 2.22 -2.80
CA ILE A 251 10.04 0.86 -3.01
C ILE A 251 8.51 0.91 -2.95
N ASN A 252 7.85 0.42 -4.00
CA ASN A 252 6.44 0.06 -3.96
C ASN A 252 6.32 -1.41 -3.59
N ALA A 253 5.45 -1.73 -2.62
CA ALA A 253 5.18 -3.09 -2.18
C ALA A 253 3.68 -3.37 -2.18
N VAL A 254 3.28 -4.55 -2.66
CA VAL A 254 1.89 -5.01 -2.68
C VAL A 254 1.72 -6.35 -2.00
N GLY A 255 0.47 -6.67 -1.65
CA GLY A 255 0.07 -7.89 -0.96
C GLY A 255 0.08 -9.15 -1.83
N ASP A 256 -0.82 -10.06 -1.49
CA ASP A 256 -0.86 -11.42 -2.01
C ASP A 256 -1.43 -11.44 -3.46
N ILE A 257 -0.67 -12.02 -4.39
CA ILE A 257 -0.98 -12.08 -5.83
C ILE A 257 -1.32 -13.52 -6.19
N ILE A 258 -2.61 -13.79 -6.37
CA ILE A 258 -3.18 -15.04 -6.87
C ILE A 258 -3.93 -14.73 -8.16
N PRO A 259 -3.30 -14.87 -9.35
CA PRO A 259 -3.90 -14.44 -10.61
C PRO A 259 -5.06 -15.30 -11.12
N GLY A 260 -5.32 -16.42 -10.45
CA GLY A 260 -6.30 -17.43 -10.81
C GLY A 260 -5.72 -18.83 -10.75
N THR A 261 -6.35 -19.76 -11.45
CA THR A 261 -5.75 -21.08 -11.72
C THR A 261 -6.37 -21.72 -12.96
N ASP A 262 -5.61 -22.53 -13.70
CA ASP A 262 -6.14 -23.40 -14.75
C ASP A 262 -6.42 -24.83 -14.25
N TYR A 263 -5.86 -25.22 -13.11
CA TYR A 263 -5.95 -26.56 -12.54
C TYR A 263 -7.34 -26.85 -11.94
N GLN A 264 -7.87 -28.05 -12.24
CA GLN A 264 -9.22 -28.56 -11.96
C GLN A 264 -10.38 -27.77 -12.59
N ARG A 265 -10.34 -26.44 -12.56
CA ARG A 265 -11.31 -25.54 -13.15
C ARG A 265 -10.60 -24.28 -13.62
N TYR A 266 -10.75 -23.98 -14.91
CA TYR A 266 -10.22 -22.76 -15.50
C TYR A 266 -10.85 -21.51 -14.86
N ARG A 267 -10.04 -20.76 -14.13
CA ARG A 267 -10.37 -19.55 -13.39
C ARG A 267 -9.27 -18.51 -13.62
N LEU A 268 -8.93 -18.27 -14.88
CA LEU A 268 -8.09 -17.15 -15.32
C LEU A 268 -8.95 -16.22 -16.21
N PRO A 269 -8.63 -14.93 -16.32
CA PRO A 269 -9.33 -14.03 -17.24
C PRO A 269 -8.92 -14.30 -18.68
N GLN A 270 -9.81 -14.00 -19.63
CA GLN A 270 -9.49 -14.02 -21.06
C GLN A 270 -8.72 -12.75 -21.47
N ASP A 271 -9.17 -11.57 -21.03
CA ASP A 271 -8.37 -10.33 -21.06
C ASP A 271 -7.53 -10.25 -19.78
N TRP A 272 -6.28 -10.68 -19.88
CA TRP A 272 -5.29 -10.58 -18.80
C TRP A 272 -4.76 -9.15 -18.60
N GLN A 273 -4.79 -8.30 -19.63
CA GLN A 273 -4.34 -6.91 -19.53
C GLN A 273 -5.25 -6.06 -18.64
N TYR A 274 -6.52 -6.44 -18.51
CA TYR A 274 -7.47 -5.80 -17.59
C TYR A 274 -6.98 -5.79 -16.14
N LEU A 275 -6.28 -6.84 -15.69
CA LEU A 275 -6.02 -7.09 -14.26
C LEU A 275 -5.25 -6.00 -13.52
N PHE A 276 -4.33 -5.34 -14.22
CA PHE A 276 -3.49 -4.30 -13.64
C PHE A 276 -3.75 -2.92 -14.28
N ARG A 277 -4.60 -2.83 -15.32
CA ARG A 277 -4.80 -1.62 -16.15
C ARG A 277 -5.15 -0.35 -15.34
N SER A 278 -5.89 -0.52 -14.26
CA SER A 278 -6.36 0.52 -13.33
C SER A 278 -5.24 1.08 -12.42
N ILE A 279 -4.21 0.28 -12.12
CA ILE A 279 -3.21 0.56 -11.07
C ILE A 279 -1.75 0.44 -11.55
N GLN A 280 -1.52 0.07 -12.83
CA GLN A 280 -0.20 -0.11 -13.44
C GLN A 280 0.69 1.15 -13.34
N TYR A 281 0.09 2.34 -13.44
CA TYR A 281 0.84 3.60 -13.27
C TYR A 281 1.38 3.75 -11.84
N GLN A 282 0.58 3.37 -10.84
CA GLN A 282 0.94 3.46 -9.44
C GLN A 282 1.95 2.39 -9.03
N LEU A 283 1.91 1.19 -9.65
CA LEU A 283 2.98 0.20 -9.50
C LEU A 283 4.31 0.75 -9.99
N ALA A 284 4.35 1.25 -11.23
CA ALA A 284 5.57 1.72 -11.90
C ALA A 284 6.16 3.05 -11.37
N ASP A 285 5.50 3.75 -10.43
CA ASP A 285 5.95 5.02 -9.85
C ASP A 285 6.90 4.81 -8.65
N ALA A 286 7.94 4.00 -8.83
CA ALA A 286 8.98 3.68 -7.84
C ALA A 286 10.31 3.23 -8.50
N ASP A 287 11.36 3.06 -7.68
CA ASP A 287 12.65 2.52 -8.12
C ASP A 287 12.67 0.98 -8.14
N LEU A 288 11.78 0.37 -7.35
CA LEU A 288 11.52 -1.07 -7.29
C LEU A 288 10.04 -1.32 -6.99
N THR A 289 9.46 -2.30 -7.68
CA THR A 289 8.15 -2.86 -7.33
C THR A 289 8.27 -4.30 -6.83
N PHE A 290 7.77 -4.53 -5.61
CA PHE A 290 7.77 -5.81 -4.92
C PHE A 290 6.34 -6.37 -4.72
N GLY A 291 6.17 -7.68 -4.76
CA GLY A 291 4.92 -8.36 -4.38
C GLY A 291 5.11 -9.80 -3.89
N ASN A 292 4.10 -10.37 -3.23
CA ASN A 292 4.07 -11.79 -2.88
C ASN A 292 3.30 -12.58 -3.96
N PHE A 293 3.97 -13.47 -4.68
CA PHE A 293 3.36 -14.31 -5.70
C PHE A 293 2.93 -15.66 -5.09
N GLU A 294 1.64 -15.79 -4.80
CA GLU A 294 1.04 -16.90 -4.05
C GLU A 294 0.34 -17.89 -4.98
N SER A 295 1.10 -18.35 -5.98
CA SER A 295 0.70 -19.32 -6.99
C SER A 295 1.95 -20.00 -7.57
N THR A 296 1.80 -20.99 -8.43
CA THR A 296 2.88 -21.54 -9.24
C THR A 296 2.74 -21.15 -10.70
N LEU A 297 3.87 -20.95 -11.39
CA LEU A 297 3.96 -20.80 -12.85
C LEU A 297 4.52 -22.09 -13.41
N THR A 298 3.66 -23.01 -13.85
CA THR A 298 4.06 -24.38 -14.21
C THR A 298 2.96 -25.10 -15.01
N GLU A 299 3.35 -26.06 -15.84
CA GLU A 299 2.43 -26.98 -16.53
C GLU A 299 2.37 -28.38 -15.88
N VAL A 300 3.01 -28.58 -14.72
CA VAL A 300 2.95 -29.86 -13.98
C VAL A 300 1.49 -30.26 -13.75
N PRO A 301 1.07 -31.48 -14.17
CA PRO A 301 -0.36 -31.82 -14.27
C PRO A 301 -1.00 -32.19 -12.93
N ASN A 302 -0.21 -32.60 -11.93
CA ASN A 302 -0.70 -33.13 -10.66
C ASN A 302 -0.20 -32.28 -9.49
N SER A 303 -1.13 -31.84 -8.64
CA SER A 303 -0.81 -31.14 -7.40
C SER A 303 -0.23 -32.09 -6.35
N ALA A 304 0.74 -31.61 -5.56
CA ALA A 304 1.25 -32.29 -4.38
C ALA A 304 0.27 -32.23 -3.19
N LYS A 305 -0.71 -31.31 -3.22
CA LYS A 305 -1.76 -31.16 -2.21
C LYS A 305 -2.96 -32.07 -2.53
N ASP A 306 -3.50 -32.76 -1.51
CA ASP A 306 -4.75 -33.51 -1.65
C ASP A 306 -5.97 -32.58 -1.67
N THR A 307 -6.19 -31.98 -2.83
CA THR A 307 -7.29 -31.06 -3.18
C THR A 307 -8.68 -31.71 -3.18
N ARG A 308 -8.81 -33.01 -2.86
CA ARG A 308 -10.12 -33.63 -2.55
C ARG A 308 -10.58 -33.29 -1.13
N ARG A 309 -9.66 -32.87 -0.26
CA ARG A 309 -9.97 -32.42 1.11
C ARG A 309 -10.57 -31.02 1.05
N ALA A 310 -11.62 -30.80 1.86
CA ALA A 310 -12.20 -29.47 2.01
C ALA A 310 -11.14 -28.46 2.49
N MET A 311 -11.23 -27.21 2.00
CA MET A 311 -10.30 -26.11 2.27
C MET A 311 -8.84 -26.36 1.87
N THR A 312 -8.55 -27.36 1.02
CA THR A 312 -7.23 -27.56 0.42
C THR A 312 -7.23 -27.05 -1.02
N PHE A 313 -6.52 -25.96 -1.30
CA PHE A 313 -6.44 -25.34 -2.61
C PHE A 313 -5.06 -25.53 -3.25
N ALA A 314 -5.02 -25.59 -4.58
CA ALA A 314 -3.80 -25.56 -5.38
C ALA A 314 -3.98 -24.59 -6.56
N PHE A 315 -3.02 -23.69 -6.77
CA PHE A 315 -3.07 -22.62 -7.76
C PHE A 315 -1.98 -22.80 -8.82
N ARG A 316 -2.35 -23.35 -9.96
CA ARG A 316 -1.51 -23.47 -11.15
C ARG A 316 -1.83 -22.34 -12.11
N THR A 317 -0.85 -21.52 -12.42
CA THR A 317 -0.93 -20.47 -13.44
C THR A 317 -0.02 -20.86 -14.61
N PRO A 318 -0.44 -20.71 -15.87
CA PRO A 318 0.41 -21.00 -17.02
C PRO A 318 1.72 -20.18 -17.04
N PRO A 319 2.86 -20.74 -17.47
CA PRO A 319 4.16 -20.05 -17.46
C PRO A 319 4.21 -18.67 -18.14
N TRP A 320 3.45 -18.46 -19.22
CA TRP A 320 3.42 -17.19 -19.96
C TRP A 320 2.95 -16.00 -19.12
N TYR A 321 2.27 -16.27 -18.00
CA TYR A 321 1.75 -15.24 -17.11
C TYR A 321 2.86 -14.43 -16.40
N ALA A 322 4.09 -14.96 -16.34
CA ALA A 322 5.24 -14.20 -15.87
C ALA A 322 5.44 -12.88 -16.64
N SER A 323 5.16 -12.88 -17.95
CA SER A 323 5.20 -11.67 -18.80
C SER A 323 4.14 -10.64 -18.37
N VAL A 324 2.94 -11.09 -17.98
CA VAL A 324 1.86 -10.20 -17.50
C VAL A 324 2.28 -9.47 -16.22
N LEU A 325 2.97 -10.17 -15.30
CA LEU A 325 3.50 -9.57 -14.09
C LEU A 325 4.63 -8.57 -14.39
N LYS A 326 5.52 -8.89 -15.34
CA LYS A 326 6.56 -7.92 -15.76
C LYS A 326 5.94 -6.68 -16.40
N GLU A 327 4.95 -6.85 -17.29
CA GLU A 327 4.22 -5.74 -17.93
C GLU A 327 3.45 -4.89 -16.92
N ALA A 328 2.92 -5.49 -15.84
CA ALA A 328 2.29 -4.76 -14.74
C ALA A 328 3.26 -3.84 -13.97
N GLY A 329 4.58 -4.07 -14.09
CA GLY A 329 5.62 -3.26 -13.46
C GLY A 329 6.36 -3.92 -12.30
N PHE A 330 6.20 -5.23 -12.06
CA PHE A 330 6.91 -5.94 -11.00
C PHE A 330 8.41 -6.13 -11.32
N ASP A 331 9.26 -6.03 -10.30
CA ASP A 331 10.71 -6.27 -10.41
C ASP A 331 11.18 -7.43 -9.53
N VAL A 332 10.64 -7.54 -8.32
CA VAL A 332 10.95 -8.61 -7.36
C VAL A 332 9.65 -9.26 -6.88
N LEU A 333 9.57 -10.59 -6.93
CA LEU A 333 8.46 -11.36 -6.40
C LEU A 333 8.96 -12.31 -5.31
N SER A 334 8.34 -12.27 -4.12
CA SER A 334 8.51 -13.33 -3.14
C SER A 334 7.68 -14.55 -3.55
N VAL A 335 8.31 -15.72 -3.50
CA VAL A 335 7.70 -17.04 -3.64
C VAL A 335 7.92 -17.86 -2.36
N ALA A 336 8.04 -17.19 -1.21
CA ALA A 336 8.12 -17.83 0.10
C ALA A 336 6.75 -17.83 0.78
N ASN A 337 5.87 -18.75 0.38
CA ASN A 337 4.51 -18.86 0.93
C ASN A 337 3.99 -20.31 0.99
N ASN A 338 2.76 -20.47 1.49
CA ASN A 338 2.00 -21.72 1.58
C ASN A 338 1.64 -22.36 0.22
N HIS A 339 1.74 -21.63 -0.90
CA HIS A 339 1.34 -22.10 -2.23
C HIS A 339 2.50 -22.39 -3.20
N SER A 340 3.73 -22.00 -2.83
CA SER A 340 4.98 -22.21 -3.59
C SER A 340 5.21 -23.66 -4.04
N PHE A 341 4.77 -24.65 -3.25
CA PHE A 341 4.95 -26.08 -3.49
C PHE A 341 3.66 -26.81 -3.89
N ASP A 342 2.64 -26.10 -4.38
CA ASP A 342 1.37 -26.70 -4.82
C ASP A 342 1.54 -27.83 -5.84
N PHE A 343 2.59 -27.75 -6.66
CA PHE A 343 2.97 -28.72 -7.70
C PHE A 343 4.38 -29.31 -7.42
N GLY A 344 4.73 -29.39 -6.13
CA GLY A 344 5.99 -29.95 -5.63
C GLY A 344 7.23 -29.13 -6.00
N GLU A 345 8.40 -29.74 -5.78
CA GLU A 345 9.71 -29.16 -6.07
C GLU A 345 9.86 -28.71 -7.54
N GLN A 346 9.30 -29.49 -8.48
CA GLN A 346 9.33 -29.14 -9.91
C GLN A 346 8.52 -27.86 -10.16
N GLY A 347 7.28 -27.78 -9.67
CA GLY A 347 6.46 -26.59 -9.83
C GLY A 347 7.08 -25.35 -9.18
N PHE A 348 7.73 -25.50 -8.02
CA PHE A 348 8.46 -24.42 -7.35
C PHE A 348 9.66 -23.93 -8.18
N ALA A 349 10.49 -24.85 -8.67
CA ALA A 349 11.66 -24.54 -9.49
C ALA A 349 11.28 -23.90 -10.85
N GLU A 350 10.27 -24.43 -11.53
CA GLU A 350 9.70 -23.83 -12.75
C GLU A 350 9.15 -22.44 -12.49
N THR A 351 8.44 -22.23 -11.37
CA THR A 351 7.87 -20.93 -11.00
C THR A 351 8.95 -19.85 -10.96
N ILE A 352 10.06 -20.13 -10.29
CA ILE A 352 11.17 -19.19 -10.22
C ILE A 352 11.82 -19.00 -11.59
N ALA A 353 12.08 -20.08 -12.33
CA ALA A 353 12.70 -20.01 -13.64
C ALA A 353 11.88 -19.13 -14.62
N HIS A 354 10.55 -19.19 -14.55
CA HIS A 354 9.66 -18.35 -15.38
C HIS A 354 9.63 -16.89 -14.93
N ILE A 355 9.67 -16.60 -13.62
CA ILE A 355 9.81 -15.22 -13.10
C ILE A 355 11.15 -14.62 -13.55
N GLU A 356 12.25 -15.36 -13.41
CA GLU A 356 13.60 -14.91 -13.80
C GLU A 356 13.72 -14.74 -15.33
N ALA A 357 13.14 -15.65 -16.13
CA ALA A 357 13.11 -15.57 -17.59
C ALA A 357 12.28 -14.39 -18.12
N ALA A 358 11.26 -13.94 -17.40
CA ALA A 358 10.49 -12.73 -17.71
C ALA A 358 11.22 -11.42 -17.34
N GLY A 359 12.46 -11.48 -16.83
CA GLY A 359 13.25 -10.30 -16.46
C GLY A 359 12.89 -9.70 -15.10
N MET A 360 12.23 -10.47 -14.23
CA MET A 360 12.07 -10.16 -12.80
C MET A 360 13.12 -10.91 -11.98
N LYS A 361 13.06 -10.77 -10.65
CA LYS A 361 13.75 -11.63 -9.69
C LYS A 361 12.74 -12.32 -8.80
N ALA A 362 12.98 -13.59 -8.49
CA ALA A 362 12.28 -14.28 -7.42
C ALA A 362 13.14 -14.27 -6.14
N VAL A 363 12.50 -14.32 -4.99
CA VAL A 363 13.15 -14.62 -3.71
C VAL A 363 12.29 -15.59 -2.91
N GLY A 364 12.91 -16.56 -2.26
CA GLY A 364 12.22 -17.46 -1.33
C GLY A 364 12.78 -18.87 -1.22
N ARG A 365 13.87 -19.21 -1.93
CA ARG A 365 14.56 -20.49 -1.71
C ARG A 365 15.14 -20.53 -0.29
N LYS A 366 15.26 -21.72 0.29
CA LYS A 366 15.88 -21.88 1.61
C LYS A 366 17.37 -21.55 1.57
N GLY A 367 17.83 -20.72 2.50
CA GLY A 367 19.20 -20.19 2.58
C GLY A 367 19.53 -19.11 1.54
N GLU A 368 18.55 -18.63 0.77
CA GLU A 368 18.78 -17.63 -0.28
C GLU A 368 18.73 -16.19 0.26
N ILE A 369 19.72 -15.41 -0.16
CA ILE A 369 19.73 -13.94 -0.10
C ILE A 369 19.86 -13.45 -1.54
N LEU A 370 18.85 -12.73 -2.04
CA LEU A 370 18.85 -12.13 -3.37
C LEU A 370 19.52 -10.75 -3.30
N TYR A 371 20.62 -10.56 -4.02
CA TYR A 371 21.26 -9.24 -4.14
C TYR A 371 20.96 -8.62 -5.51
N LEU A 372 20.54 -7.35 -5.55
CA LEU A 372 20.38 -6.57 -6.77
C LEU A 372 20.91 -5.14 -6.60
N LYS A 373 21.42 -4.56 -7.70
CA LYS A 373 21.83 -3.16 -7.74
C LYS A 373 20.73 -2.31 -8.39
N VAL A 374 20.28 -1.27 -7.68
CA VAL A 374 19.27 -0.31 -8.13
C VAL A 374 19.86 1.08 -8.04
N LYS A 375 19.95 1.79 -9.18
CA LYS A 375 20.78 2.99 -9.31
C LYS A 375 22.21 2.67 -8.81
N GLU A 376 22.67 3.34 -7.76
CA GLU A 376 23.97 3.08 -7.11
C GLU A 376 23.86 2.29 -5.79
N THR A 377 22.67 1.85 -5.40
CA THR A 377 22.39 1.17 -4.13
C THR A 377 22.27 -0.35 -4.33
N THR A 378 22.98 -1.13 -3.52
CA THR A 378 22.84 -2.59 -3.45
C THR A 378 21.76 -2.92 -2.43
N VAL A 379 20.73 -3.64 -2.87
CA VAL A 379 19.61 -4.07 -2.04
C VAL A 379 19.63 -5.60 -1.94
N ALA A 380 19.63 -6.11 -0.71
CA ALA A 380 19.39 -7.52 -0.42
C ALA A 380 17.91 -7.76 -0.13
N PHE A 381 17.37 -8.87 -0.63
CA PHE A 381 16.04 -9.36 -0.32
C PHE A 381 16.14 -10.76 0.28
N ILE A 382 15.38 -11.02 1.35
CA ILE A 382 15.25 -12.35 1.96
C ILE A 382 13.75 -12.67 2.12
N GLY A 383 13.35 -13.82 1.59
CA GLY A 383 11.97 -14.33 1.68
C GLY A 383 11.84 -15.40 2.76
N PHE A 384 10.83 -15.25 3.62
CA PHE A 384 10.49 -16.19 4.69
C PHE A 384 9.04 -16.67 4.60
N SER A 385 8.73 -17.80 5.21
CA SER A 385 7.35 -18.20 5.50
C SER A 385 7.28 -18.93 6.85
N HIS A 386 6.12 -19.45 7.24
CA HIS A 386 6.03 -20.41 8.35
C HIS A 386 6.52 -21.83 7.96
N LEU A 387 6.57 -22.18 6.67
CA LEU A 387 6.99 -23.51 6.21
C LEU A 387 8.51 -23.73 6.30
N SER A 388 8.92 -24.97 6.58
CA SER A 388 10.32 -25.36 6.75
C SER A 388 11.07 -25.62 5.44
N GLN A 389 10.36 -25.68 4.30
CA GLN A 389 10.95 -25.71 2.95
C GLN A 389 11.50 -24.34 2.50
N HIS A 390 11.10 -23.25 3.16
CA HIS A 390 11.64 -21.90 2.97
C HIS A 390 12.58 -21.54 4.13
N ASN A 391 13.10 -20.30 4.14
CA ASN A 391 13.55 -19.70 5.40
C ASN A 391 12.31 -19.57 6.30
N THR A 392 12.36 -20.09 7.54
CA THR A 392 11.17 -20.16 8.40
C THR A 392 11.15 -19.07 9.47
N VAL A 393 10.01 -18.40 9.66
CA VAL A 393 9.81 -17.42 10.75
C VAL A 393 9.86 -18.05 12.15
N HIS A 394 9.91 -19.37 12.25
CA HIS A 394 10.10 -20.11 13.50
C HIS A 394 11.57 -20.21 13.94
N ASP A 395 12.51 -20.04 13.01
CA ASP A 395 13.95 -20.15 13.27
C ASP A 395 14.58 -18.75 13.28
N LEU A 396 14.45 -18.11 14.44
CA LEU A 396 14.95 -16.74 14.67
C LEU A 396 16.48 -16.65 14.63
N GLU A 397 17.19 -17.74 14.92
CA GLU A 397 18.66 -17.79 14.89
C GLU A 397 19.16 -17.80 13.44
N THR A 398 18.60 -18.69 12.59
CA THR A 398 18.90 -18.68 11.15
C THR A 398 18.43 -17.38 10.49
N ALA A 399 17.27 -16.84 10.88
CA ALA A 399 16.78 -15.56 10.36
C ALA A 399 17.74 -14.39 10.68
N ALA A 400 18.21 -14.32 11.93
CA ALA A 400 19.22 -13.35 12.36
C ALA A 400 20.53 -13.48 11.58
N ALA A 401 21.04 -14.71 11.40
CA ALA A 401 22.28 -14.98 10.67
C ALA A 401 22.21 -14.54 9.19
N LEU A 402 21.12 -14.89 8.50
CA LEU A 402 20.90 -14.48 7.09
C LEU A 402 20.82 -12.96 6.93
N VAL A 403 20.17 -12.26 7.87
CA VAL A 403 20.06 -10.80 7.84
C VAL A 403 21.41 -10.13 8.13
N GLN A 404 22.20 -10.66 9.06
CA GLN A 404 23.56 -10.17 9.31
C GLN A 404 24.49 -10.37 8.09
N GLU A 405 24.40 -11.52 7.42
CA GLU A 405 25.12 -11.76 6.17
C GLU A 405 24.70 -10.76 5.08
N ALA A 406 23.38 -10.55 4.90
CA ALA A 406 22.86 -9.58 3.96
C ALA A 406 23.35 -8.15 4.25
N LYS A 407 23.35 -7.73 5.52
CA LYS A 407 23.79 -6.38 5.93
C LYS A 407 25.30 -6.17 5.79
N GLY A 408 26.09 -7.25 5.77
CA GLY A 408 27.51 -7.20 5.42
C GLY A 408 27.81 -7.03 3.93
N ASN A 409 26.83 -7.30 3.05
CA ASN A 409 27.02 -7.38 1.60
C ASN A 409 26.10 -6.44 0.78
N ALA A 410 25.19 -5.70 1.43
CA ALA A 410 24.26 -4.76 0.80
C ALA A 410 24.11 -3.47 1.63
N ASP A 411 23.77 -2.37 0.95
CA ASP A 411 23.50 -1.08 1.60
C ASP A 411 22.16 -1.15 2.37
N LEU A 412 21.15 -1.76 1.74
CA LEU A 412 19.80 -1.93 2.24
C LEU A 412 19.39 -3.41 2.29
N VAL A 413 18.71 -3.82 3.35
CA VAL A 413 18.18 -5.18 3.51
C VAL A 413 16.66 -5.15 3.67
N VAL A 414 15.95 -5.77 2.73
CA VAL A 414 14.49 -5.92 2.74
C VAL A 414 14.14 -7.37 3.09
N VAL A 415 13.33 -7.56 4.14
CA VAL A 415 12.81 -8.87 4.52
C VAL A 415 11.34 -8.96 4.13
N SER A 416 10.92 -10.08 3.55
CA SER A 416 9.51 -10.40 3.35
C SER A 416 9.13 -11.70 4.07
N PHE A 417 7.89 -11.81 4.55
CA PHE A 417 7.41 -13.03 5.19
C PHE A 417 5.97 -13.39 4.82
N HIS A 418 5.66 -14.68 4.68
CA HIS A 418 4.29 -15.22 4.62
C HIS A 418 3.93 -16.03 5.87
N ALA A 419 3.24 -15.38 6.81
CA ALA A 419 3.04 -15.87 8.17
C ALA A 419 1.87 -15.14 8.85
N GLY A 420 1.61 -15.45 10.12
CA GLY A 420 0.45 -14.94 10.85
C GLY A 420 -0.86 -15.63 10.47
N LYS A 421 -1.90 -15.39 11.28
CA LYS A 421 -3.22 -15.99 11.08
C LYS A 421 -3.93 -15.40 9.85
N GLU A 422 -4.67 -16.23 9.13
CA GLU A 422 -5.44 -15.83 7.95
C GLU A 422 -6.91 -15.48 8.29
N GLY A 423 -7.49 -14.52 7.57
CA GLY A 423 -8.93 -14.25 7.56
C GLY A 423 -9.39 -12.98 8.28
N THR A 424 -10.71 -12.73 8.25
CA THR A 424 -11.33 -11.46 8.71
C THR A 424 -11.20 -11.19 10.21
N ASP A 425 -10.96 -12.21 11.03
CA ASP A 425 -10.71 -12.07 12.47
C ASP A 425 -9.22 -11.94 12.82
N ALA A 426 -8.36 -11.90 11.80
CA ALA A 426 -6.91 -11.75 11.88
C ALA A 426 -6.43 -10.32 11.57
N ILE A 427 -7.32 -9.32 11.60
CA ILE A 427 -7.02 -7.90 11.34
C ILE A 427 -6.11 -7.22 12.39
N TYR A 428 -5.97 -7.81 13.58
CA TYR A 428 -5.20 -7.24 14.70
C TYR A 428 -3.86 -7.93 14.87
N THR A 429 -2.77 -7.17 14.81
CA THR A 429 -1.42 -7.67 15.08
C THR A 429 -1.18 -7.72 16.59
N ARG A 430 -0.58 -8.81 17.08
CA ARG A 430 -0.17 -8.95 18.49
C ARG A 430 1.17 -9.68 18.59
N ASP A 431 1.93 -9.35 19.62
CA ASP A 431 3.17 -10.04 19.98
C ASP A 431 2.87 -11.38 20.67
N GLN A 432 2.44 -12.34 19.87
CA GLN A 432 2.11 -13.70 20.29
C GLN A 432 2.18 -14.65 19.08
N THR A 433 2.36 -15.94 19.34
CA THR A 433 2.23 -16.96 18.30
C THR A 433 0.80 -17.03 17.78
N GLU A 434 0.64 -16.89 16.48
CA GLU A 434 -0.63 -17.05 15.78
C GLU A 434 -0.79 -18.47 15.23
N PHE A 435 -2.05 -18.91 15.10
CA PHE A 435 -2.40 -20.20 14.51
C PHE A 435 -3.52 -20.03 13.50
N PHE A 436 -3.47 -20.81 12.42
CA PHE A 436 -4.57 -20.98 11.47
C PHE A 436 -4.86 -22.46 11.33
N PHE A 437 -6.12 -22.86 11.55
CA PHE A 437 -6.48 -24.25 11.88
C PHE A 437 -5.54 -24.86 12.95
N SER A 438 -4.74 -25.86 12.60
CA SER A 438 -3.73 -26.50 13.46
C SER A 438 -2.30 -26.06 13.17
N GLU A 439 -2.09 -25.18 12.20
CA GLU A 439 -0.77 -24.75 11.75
C GLU A 439 -0.27 -23.60 12.62
N ASN A 440 0.95 -23.75 13.13
CA ASN A 440 1.66 -22.65 13.78
C ASN A 440 2.06 -21.65 12.69
N ARG A 441 1.54 -20.43 12.78
CA ARG A 441 1.80 -19.35 11.82
C ARG A 441 2.83 -18.35 12.33
N GLY A 442 3.47 -18.64 13.46
CA GLY A 442 4.56 -17.86 14.04
C GLY A 442 4.10 -16.63 14.82
N ASN A 443 5.06 -15.97 15.47
CA ASN A 443 4.86 -14.66 16.08
C ASN A 443 5.47 -13.59 15.16
N VAL A 444 4.61 -12.94 14.36
CA VAL A 444 5.07 -11.99 13.34
C VAL A 444 5.72 -10.73 13.94
N VAL A 445 5.36 -10.32 15.17
CA VAL A 445 5.98 -9.16 15.84
C VAL A 445 7.39 -9.50 16.30
N GLN A 446 7.55 -10.62 17.01
CA GLN A 446 8.85 -11.11 17.44
C GLN A 446 9.79 -11.34 16.25
N PHE A 447 9.32 -12.01 15.19
CA PHE A 447 10.08 -12.21 13.97
C PHE A 447 10.52 -10.88 13.34
N SER A 448 9.56 -9.98 13.08
CA SER A 448 9.84 -8.71 12.39
C SER A 448 10.81 -7.83 13.16
N ARG A 449 10.67 -7.72 14.49
CA ARG A 449 11.61 -6.95 15.31
C ARG A 449 12.98 -7.61 15.38
N THR A 450 13.04 -8.94 15.48
CA THR A 450 14.30 -9.70 15.47
C THR A 450 15.09 -9.45 14.19
N VAL A 451 14.46 -9.46 13.01
CA VAL A 451 15.19 -9.16 11.76
C VAL A 451 15.65 -7.70 11.68
N ILE A 452 14.86 -6.73 12.17
CA ILE A 452 15.32 -5.33 12.27
C ILE A 452 16.53 -5.22 13.23
N ASP A 453 16.46 -5.83 14.41
CA ASP A 453 17.55 -5.85 15.40
C ASP A 453 18.88 -6.38 14.86
N HIS A 454 18.83 -7.21 13.80
CA HIS A 454 19.98 -7.86 13.18
C HIS A 454 20.42 -7.22 11.85
N GLY A 455 19.75 -6.16 11.39
CA GLY A 455 20.20 -5.33 10.26
C GLY A 455 19.22 -5.17 9.09
N ALA A 456 17.99 -5.67 9.19
CA ALA A 456 16.95 -5.37 8.20
C ALA A 456 16.52 -3.90 8.26
N ASP A 457 16.21 -3.30 7.11
CA ASP A 457 15.83 -1.89 6.97
C ASP A 457 14.33 -1.70 6.63
N LEU A 458 13.70 -2.74 6.07
CA LEU A 458 12.27 -2.78 5.74
C LEU A 458 11.74 -4.22 5.90
N VAL A 459 10.56 -4.39 6.49
CA VAL A 459 9.88 -5.69 6.62
C VAL A 459 8.48 -5.65 5.99
N LEU A 460 8.20 -6.60 5.09
CA LEU A 460 6.96 -6.72 4.30
C LEU A 460 6.23 -8.05 4.61
N GLY A 461 5.06 -7.96 5.22
CA GLY A 461 4.25 -9.10 5.65
C GLY A 461 3.13 -9.49 4.68
N HIS A 462 2.87 -10.80 4.61
CA HIS A 462 1.95 -11.47 3.69
C HIS A 462 1.26 -12.64 4.36
N GLY A 463 0.11 -13.08 3.82
CA GLY A 463 -0.59 -14.29 4.25
C GLY A 463 -1.81 -14.13 5.16
N PRO A 464 -2.00 -13.06 5.96
CA PRO A 464 -3.27 -12.84 6.65
C PRO A 464 -4.46 -12.60 5.72
N HIS A 465 -4.22 -12.30 4.43
CA HIS A 465 -5.19 -11.90 3.41
C HIS A 465 -6.03 -10.66 3.75
N VAL A 466 -5.69 -9.94 4.83
CA VAL A 466 -6.29 -8.67 5.25
C VAL A 466 -5.18 -7.67 5.57
N PRO A 467 -5.31 -6.37 5.21
CA PRO A 467 -4.35 -5.36 5.63
C PRO A 467 -4.27 -5.26 7.15
N ARG A 468 -3.05 -5.20 7.69
CA ARG A 468 -2.77 -5.07 9.12
C ARG A 468 -2.08 -3.75 9.44
N ALA A 469 -1.87 -3.50 10.73
CA ALA A 469 -1.07 -2.39 11.22
C ALA A 469 0.34 -2.31 10.60
N ILE A 470 0.91 -1.11 10.60
CA ILE A 470 2.33 -0.84 10.34
C ILE A 470 3.01 -0.33 11.63
N GLU A 471 4.31 -0.59 11.79
CA GLU A 471 5.13 -0.10 12.90
C GLU A 471 6.42 0.54 12.36
N LEU A 472 6.80 1.70 12.90
CA LEU A 472 8.17 2.21 12.83
C LEU A 472 8.92 1.74 14.07
N TYR A 473 9.87 0.82 13.88
CA TYR A 473 10.68 0.21 14.93
C TYR A 473 12.15 0.51 14.63
N GLN A 474 12.87 1.16 15.55
CA GLN A 474 14.26 1.61 15.35
C GLN A 474 14.49 2.40 14.04
N ASN A 475 13.56 3.30 13.69
CA ASN A 475 13.50 4.05 12.43
C ASN A 475 13.29 3.20 11.16
N LYS A 476 13.04 1.89 11.28
CA LYS A 476 12.76 0.97 10.16
C LYS A 476 11.27 0.68 10.06
N LEU A 477 10.74 0.59 8.85
CA LEU A 477 9.32 0.32 8.64
C LEU A 477 9.04 -1.19 8.64
N ILE A 478 8.02 -1.59 9.38
CA ILE A 478 7.45 -2.93 9.38
C ILE A 478 5.98 -2.81 8.92
N ALA A 479 5.58 -3.55 7.89
CA ALA A 479 4.19 -3.70 7.52
C ALA A 479 3.75 -5.14 7.74
N TYR A 480 2.83 -5.38 8.69
CA TYR A 480 2.53 -6.75 9.16
C TYR A 480 1.63 -7.58 8.23
N SER A 481 0.87 -6.92 7.35
CA SER A 481 0.25 -7.54 6.18
C SER A 481 -0.20 -6.46 5.21
N LEU A 482 0.11 -6.65 3.93
CA LEU A 482 -0.41 -5.85 2.82
C LEU A 482 -1.77 -6.37 2.28
N GLY A 483 -2.35 -7.41 2.89
CA GLY A 483 -3.60 -8.01 2.45
C GLY A 483 -3.52 -8.67 1.07
N ASN A 484 -4.66 -8.82 0.40
CA ASN A 484 -4.72 -9.32 -0.97
C ASN A 484 -4.46 -8.19 -1.97
N PHE A 485 -3.71 -8.45 -3.04
CA PHE A 485 -3.54 -7.51 -4.16
C PHE A 485 -4.21 -8.00 -5.46
N LEU A 486 -4.21 -9.31 -5.70
CA LEU A 486 -4.94 -9.92 -6.81
C LEU A 486 -5.46 -11.29 -6.36
N GLY A 487 -6.72 -11.61 -6.66
CA GLY A 487 -7.36 -12.83 -6.17
C GLY A 487 -8.37 -13.42 -7.16
N TYR A 488 -8.09 -13.36 -8.46
CA TYR A 488 -9.09 -13.53 -9.51
C TYR A 488 -9.90 -14.84 -9.37
N ARG A 489 -11.17 -14.71 -8.98
CA ARG A 489 -12.15 -15.78 -8.73
C ARG A 489 -11.63 -16.90 -7.82
N SER A 490 -10.68 -16.54 -6.95
CA SER A 490 -9.88 -17.46 -6.15
C SER A 490 -9.86 -17.07 -4.68
N LEU A 491 -9.95 -15.77 -4.38
CA LEU A 491 -10.08 -15.24 -3.02
C LEU A 491 -11.44 -14.54 -2.82
N SER A 492 -11.88 -14.44 -1.57
CA SER A 492 -13.07 -13.65 -1.21
C SER A 492 -12.70 -12.17 -1.14
N THR A 493 -13.56 -11.29 -1.66
CA THR A 493 -13.40 -9.82 -1.57
C THR A 493 -14.38 -9.18 -0.58
N GLN A 494 -14.97 -9.97 0.32
CA GLN A 494 -15.95 -9.48 1.30
C GLN A 494 -15.27 -8.82 2.51
N GLY A 495 -15.69 -7.60 2.84
CA GLY A 495 -15.17 -6.84 3.99
C GLY A 495 -13.67 -6.58 3.85
N PRO A 496 -12.85 -6.76 4.93
CA PRO A 496 -11.43 -6.41 4.90
C PRO A 496 -10.59 -7.28 3.94
N LEU A 497 -11.13 -8.39 3.41
CA LEU A 497 -10.46 -9.22 2.41
C LEU A 497 -10.45 -8.60 1.00
N GLY A 498 -11.36 -7.65 0.75
CA GLY A 498 -11.40 -6.85 -0.48
C GLY A 498 -10.68 -5.50 -0.38
N VAL A 499 -10.14 -5.16 0.79
CA VAL A 499 -9.36 -3.94 1.01
C VAL A 499 -7.90 -4.22 0.74
N SER A 500 -7.24 -3.36 -0.03
CA SER A 500 -5.88 -3.54 -0.54
C SER A 500 -5.09 -2.21 -0.51
N LEU A 501 -3.83 -2.27 -0.88
CA LEU A 501 -2.97 -1.09 -1.02
C LEU A 501 -1.77 -1.37 -1.93
N ILE A 502 -1.21 -0.28 -2.46
CA ILE A 502 0.21 -0.21 -2.79
C ILE A 502 0.87 0.60 -1.67
N LEU A 503 1.84 0.01 -0.98
CA LEU A 503 2.65 0.67 0.04
C LEU A 503 3.91 1.24 -0.63
N THR A 504 3.99 2.56 -0.74
CA THR A 504 5.22 3.26 -1.13
C THR A 504 6.05 3.54 0.13
N ALA A 505 7.31 3.14 0.16
CA ALA A 505 8.26 3.42 1.23
C ALA A 505 9.53 4.07 0.68
N ASN A 506 9.94 5.20 1.26
CA ASN A 506 11.18 5.91 0.92
C ASN A 506 12.21 5.69 2.02
N LEU A 507 13.31 5.02 1.68
CA LEU A 507 14.43 4.74 2.58
C LEU A 507 15.63 5.63 2.23
N ASN A 508 16.34 6.15 3.23
CA ASN A 508 17.62 6.83 2.99
C ASN A 508 18.80 5.84 2.87
N ALA A 509 20.01 6.34 2.63
CA ALA A 509 21.23 5.52 2.53
C ALA A 509 21.66 4.82 3.85
N GLN A 510 21.03 5.12 4.98
CA GLN A 510 21.18 4.40 6.26
C GLN A 510 20.09 3.32 6.42
N GLY A 511 19.18 3.22 5.45
CA GLY A 511 17.98 2.40 5.48
C GLY A 511 16.90 2.88 6.43
N ASP A 512 16.98 4.12 6.95
CA ASP A 512 15.91 4.66 7.78
C ASP A 512 14.73 5.08 6.91
N PHE A 513 13.54 4.82 7.42
CA PHE A 513 12.29 5.25 6.81
C PHE A 513 12.15 6.78 6.90
N VAL A 514 12.12 7.43 5.74
CA VAL A 514 12.01 8.90 5.62
C VAL A 514 10.54 9.32 5.52
N SER A 515 9.79 8.66 4.66
CA SER A 515 8.37 8.90 4.40
C SER A 515 7.78 7.76 3.58
N GLY A 516 6.46 7.65 3.53
CA GLY A 516 5.79 6.67 2.70
C GLY A 516 4.37 7.09 2.35
N ARG A 517 3.67 6.20 1.64
CA ARG A 517 2.26 6.40 1.30
C ARG A 517 1.53 5.06 1.21
N ILE A 518 0.34 5.01 1.78
CA ILE A 518 -0.68 4.02 1.44
C ILE A 518 -1.44 4.57 0.25
N ILE A 519 -1.25 4.02 -0.93
CA ILE A 519 -2.12 4.27 -2.09
C ILE A 519 -3.33 3.34 -1.94
N PRO A 520 -4.56 3.87 -1.79
CA PRO A 520 -5.73 3.03 -1.58
C PRO A 520 -6.05 2.18 -2.80
N VAL A 521 -6.26 0.89 -2.58
CA VAL A 521 -6.70 -0.07 -3.60
C VAL A 521 -7.84 -0.90 -3.02
N ALA A 522 -8.83 -1.24 -3.83
CA ALA A 522 -9.86 -2.19 -3.49
C ALA A 522 -9.92 -3.29 -4.56
N LEU A 523 -10.45 -4.46 -4.20
CA LEU A 523 -10.66 -5.57 -5.12
C LEU A 523 -12.12 -5.60 -5.58
N ASP A 524 -12.34 -5.75 -6.88
CA ASP A 524 -13.68 -5.88 -7.47
C ASP A 524 -14.35 -7.23 -7.06
N PRO A 525 -15.61 -7.49 -7.41
CA PRO A 525 -16.26 -8.77 -7.14
C PRO A 525 -15.59 -10.00 -7.79
N ASN A 526 -14.70 -9.81 -8.77
CA ASN A 526 -13.87 -10.88 -9.33
C ASN A 526 -12.51 -11.03 -8.61
N GLY A 527 -12.08 -10.09 -7.76
CA GLY A 527 -10.74 -10.10 -7.14
C GLY A 527 -9.67 -9.27 -7.86
N VAL A 528 -10.07 -8.33 -8.72
CA VAL A 528 -9.17 -7.47 -9.53
C VAL A 528 -8.96 -6.10 -8.87
N PRO A 529 -7.72 -5.61 -8.72
CA PRO A 529 -7.45 -4.34 -8.07
C PRO A 529 -7.92 -3.11 -8.88
N TYR A 530 -8.39 -2.10 -8.17
CA TYR A 530 -8.66 -0.75 -8.68
C TYR A 530 -8.38 0.29 -7.58
N LEU A 531 -8.15 1.56 -7.97
CA LEU A 531 -7.93 2.65 -7.01
C LEU A 531 -9.19 2.89 -6.17
N ASP A 532 -9.04 2.94 -4.85
CA ASP A 532 -10.14 3.13 -3.91
C ASP A 532 -10.34 4.61 -3.57
N ASP A 533 -11.44 5.19 -4.04
CA ASP A 533 -11.87 6.57 -3.76
C ASP A 533 -12.43 6.75 -2.34
N HIS A 534 -12.65 5.66 -1.59
CA HIS A 534 -13.13 5.69 -0.21
C HIS A 534 -12.01 5.57 0.85
N PHE A 535 -10.74 5.45 0.42
CA PHE A 535 -9.56 5.43 1.31
C PHE A 535 -9.63 4.37 2.44
N GLN A 536 -10.27 3.23 2.19
CA GLN A 536 -10.57 2.20 3.19
C GLN A 536 -9.30 1.65 3.84
N SER A 537 -8.25 1.34 3.07
CA SER A 537 -6.98 0.85 3.63
C SER A 537 -6.27 1.89 4.49
N VAL A 538 -6.32 3.17 4.12
CA VAL A 538 -5.80 4.28 4.95
C VAL A 538 -6.53 4.34 6.28
N VAL A 539 -7.86 4.29 6.26
CA VAL A 539 -8.69 4.30 7.48
C VAL A 539 -8.39 3.10 8.37
N LEU A 540 -8.39 1.88 7.82
CA LEU A 540 -8.19 0.65 8.58
C LEU A 540 -6.76 0.55 9.13
N ILE A 541 -5.73 0.71 8.31
CA ILE A 541 -4.33 0.60 8.75
C ILE A 541 -4.04 1.65 9.82
N ARG A 542 -4.54 2.89 9.68
CA ARG A 542 -4.41 3.93 10.71
C ARG A 542 -5.09 3.55 12.04
N GLN A 543 -6.26 2.94 12.00
CA GLN A 543 -6.94 2.45 13.21
C GLN A 543 -6.17 1.29 13.86
N TYR A 544 -5.69 0.33 13.07
CA TYR A 544 -4.93 -0.83 13.56
C TYR A 544 -3.56 -0.41 14.12
N THR A 545 -2.81 0.43 13.41
CA THR A 545 -1.54 1.03 13.88
C THR A 545 -1.69 1.72 15.22
N ARG A 546 -2.68 2.62 15.38
CA ARG A 546 -2.93 3.34 16.65
C ARG A 546 -3.35 2.41 17.80
N ARG A 547 -3.98 1.27 17.48
CA ARG A 547 -4.48 0.29 18.46
C ARG A 547 -3.42 -0.69 18.91
N ASP A 548 -2.74 -1.29 17.95
CA ASP A 548 -1.84 -2.44 18.15
C ASP A 548 -0.41 -1.96 18.47
N PHE A 549 -0.01 -0.78 17.95
CA PHE A 549 1.27 -0.13 18.20
C PHE A 549 1.12 1.33 18.67
N PRO A 550 0.43 1.62 19.79
CA PRO A 550 0.10 2.98 20.23
C PRO A 550 1.32 3.87 20.57
N GLN A 551 2.52 3.29 20.66
CA GLN A 551 3.78 4.00 20.91
C GLN A 551 4.64 4.16 19.64
N THR A 552 4.17 3.71 18.48
CA THR A 552 4.95 3.86 17.24
C THR A 552 5.01 5.34 16.81
N PRO A 553 6.20 5.88 16.49
CA PRO A 553 6.34 7.27 16.08
C PRO A 553 5.94 7.49 14.61
N LEU A 554 4.77 6.99 14.20
CA LEU A 554 4.17 7.22 12.89
C LEU A 554 2.86 7.97 12.97
N GLU A 555 2.65 8.83 11.98
CA GLU A 555 1.34 9.37 11.64
C GLU A 555 0.99 8.96 10.21
N ILE A 556 -0.29 8.60 10.03
CA ILE A 556 -0.91 8.37 8.73
C ILE A 556 -2.00 9.44 8.61
N ASP A 557 -1.92 10.31 7.60
CA ASP A 557 -2.94 11.33 7.36
C ASP A 557 -4.16 10.77 6.60
N ASP A 558 -5.15 11.60 6.32
CA ASP A 558 -6.37 11.19 5.61
C ASP A 558 -6.13 10.88 4.11
N LEU A 559 -4.99 11.29 3.54
CA LEU A 559 -4.61 11.04 2.15
C LEU A 559 -3.65 9.85 1.99
N GLY A 560 -3.37 9.16 3.09
CA GLY A 560 -2.51 7.99 3.18
C GLY A 560 -1.02 8.29 3.28
N TYR A 561 -0.59 9.56 3.42
CA TYR A 561 0.83 9.85 3.64
C TYR A 561 1.26 9.37 5.02
N ILE A 562 2.37 8.62 5.03
CA ILE A 562 3.00 8.08 6.23
C ILE A 562 4.21 8.96 6.55
N ARG A 563 4.25 9.54 7.74
CA ARG A 563 5.37 10.34 8.23
C ARG A 563 5.80 9.92 9.62
N ARG A 564 7.10 10.09 9.91
CA ARG A 564 7.62 10.02 11.27
C ARG A 564 7.11 11.21 12.09
N VAL A 565 6.75 10.95 13.34
CA VAL A 565 6.52 11.96 14.38
C VAL A 565 7.76 12.01 15.29
N ASN A 566 8.18 13.22 15.68
CA ASN A 566 9.34 13.45 16.54
C ASN A 566 8.92 13.65 18.01
#